data_AF-A0A9P5WE06-F1
#
_entry.id   AF-A0A9P5WE06-F1
#
_cell.length_a   1.000
_cell.length_b   1.000
_cell.length_c   1.000
_cell.angle_alpha   90.00
_cell.angle_beta   90.00
_cell.angle_gamma   90.00
#
_symmetry.space_group_name_H-M   'P 1'
#
loop_
_entity.id
_entity.type
_entity.pdbx_description
1 polymer ?
#
loop_
_entity_poly.entity_id
_entity_poly.type
_entity_poly.pdbx_seq_one_letter_code
_entity_poly.pdbx_strand_id
1 'polypeptide(L)'
;MYRDLNFDDCMKFEKLISKLECIVATFVQKILSEPNDISLTRTDVADFKKFLFIMMYRHENRRNQYYDDKFDHNTRLSLQSHMHSNNIRNVREVWFENLKWIIETLIDDANKELRKVSGIMGLTEAMSHKWPIHVVELMDYGHVTFSYICIWKAQEGSEFILSDNCFGCYEGQSAAFPFHHFYVVSPQYAVVLVNRLYMMDGAIQNMGFRKSWFEEFHVIPKYARHKSLSHKSNAAMYRSLMFYEKVKDELFTNKHDYSVLKRQLFVEMNRTHSA
;
A
#
# COMPACT_ATOMS: atom_id res chain seq x y z
N MET A 1 -4.15 -8.89 -18.71
CA MET A 1 -5.07 -8.00 -17.97
C MET A 1 -5.63 -6.87 -18.83
N TYR A 2 -4.91 -6.36 -19.84
CA TYR A 2 -5.27 -5.11 -20.56
C TYR A 2 -5.81 -5.27 -21.99
N ARG A 3 -6.08 -6.51 -22.42
CA ARG A 3 -6.33 -6.82 -23.85
C ARG A 3 -7.66 -6.25 -24.37
N ASP A 4 -8.57 -5.98 -23.47
CA ASP A 4 -9.91 -5.45 -23.69
C ASP A 4 -9.93 -3.92 -23.88
N LEU A 5 -8.85 -3.22 -23.55
CA LEU A 5 -8.75 -1.77 -23.68
C LEU A 5 -8.29 -1.28 -25.08
N ASN A 6 -8.08 -2.20 -26.03
CA ASN A 6 -7.72 -1.92 -27.44
C ASN A 6 -6.60 -0.88 -27.62
N PHE A 7 -5.60 -0.86 -26.73
CA PHE A 7 -4.40 -0.05 -26.90
C PHE A 7 -3.34 -0.84 -27.67
N ASP A 8 -2.71 -0.20 -28.66
CA ASP A 8 -1.67 -0.80 -29.51
C ASP A 8 -0.47 -1.35 -28.70
N ASP A 9 -0.31 -0.92 -27.45
CA ASP A 9 0.89 -1.11 -26.64
C ASP A 9 0.66 -1.86 -25.30
N CYS A 10 -0.46 -2.59 -25.16
CA CYS A 10 -0.78 -3.32 -23.91
C CYS A 10 0.32 -4.27 -23.43
N MET A 11 1.09 -4.85 -24.36
CA MET A 11 2.20 -5.76 -24.02
C MET A 11 3.47 -5.05 -23.57
N LYS A 12 3.67 -3.76 -23.88
CA LYS A 12 4.82 -3.01 -23.34
C LYS A 12 4.69 -2.83 -21.83
N PHE A 13 3.50 -2.61 -21.31
CA PHE A 13 3.29 -2.49 -19.86
C PHE A 13 3.63 -3.78 -19.13
N GLU A 14 3.16 -4.93 -19.61
CA GLU A 14 3.52 -6.22 -19.02
C GLU A 14 5.05 -6.44 -19.10
N LYS A 15 5.73 -6.00 -20.17
CA LYS A 15 7.20 -6.04 -20.27
C LYS A 15 7.90 -5.09 -19.29
N LEU A 16 7.33 -3.92 -19.00
CA LEU A 16 7.88 -2.99 -18.01
C LEU A 16 7.69 -3.53 -16.60
N ILE A 17 6.51 -4.11 -16.32
CA ILE A 17 6.21 -4.75 -15.05
C ILE A 17 7.10 -5.98 -14.85
N SER A 18 7.31 -6.82 -15.87
CA SER A 18 8.18 -7.99 -15.75
C SER A 18 9.63 -7.61 -15.40
N LYS A 19 10.11 -6.45 -15.88
CA LYS A 19 11.42 -5.92 -15.47
C LYS A 19 11.42 -5.53 -13.99
N LEU A 20 10.38 -4.86 -13.52
CA LEU A 20 10.22 -4.52 -12.10
C LEU A 20 10.12 -5.79 -11.23
N GLU A 21 9.39 -6.81 -11.69
CA GLU A 21 9.30 -8.11 -11.02
C GLU A 21 10.67 -8.76 -10.85
N CYS A 22 11.52 -8.76 -11.88
CA CYS A 22 12.89 -9.28 -11.77
C CYS A 22 13.74 -8.49 -10.75
N ILE A 23 13.61 -7.16 -10.72
CA ILE A 23 14.31 -6.29 -9.77
C ILE A 23 13.84 -6.61 -8.33
N VAL A 24 12.52 -6.71 -8.13
CA VAL A 24 11.93 -7.02 -6.82
C VAL A 24 12.25 -8.45 -6.37
N ALA A 25 12.28 -9.42 -7.27
CA ALA A 25 12.70 -10.78 -6.94
C ALA A 25 14.12 -10.77 -6.35
N THR A 26 15.03 -9.99 -6.94
CA THR A 26 16.39 -9.81 -6.41
C THR A 26 16.38 -9.16 -5.03
N PHE A 27 15.53 -8.15 -4.81
CA PHE A 27 15.34 -7.51 -3.51
C PHE A 27 14.85 -8.50 -2.45
N VAL A 28 13.83 -9.31 -2.75
CA VAL A 28 13.30 -10.32 -1.84
C VAL A 28 14.36 -11.39 -1.56
N GLN A 29 15.13 -11.83 -2.55
CA GLN A 29 16.23 -12.76 -2.32
C GLN A 29 17.27 -12.20 -1.35
N LYS A 30 17.63 -10.92 -1.45
CA LYS A 30 18.51 -10.26 -0.45
C LYS A 30 17.91 -10.32 0.96
N ILE A 31 16.59 -10.08 1.11
CA ILE A 31 15.91 -10.20 2.40
C ILE A 31 16.06 -11.62 2.97
N LEU A 32 15.90 -12.64 2.12
CA LEU A 32 15.96 -14.03 2.54
C LEU A 32 17.39 -14.48 2.86
N SER A 33 18.40 -13.98 2.15
CA SER A 33 19.80 -14.40 2.30
C SER A 33 20.56 -13.64 3.39
N GLU A 34 20.19 -12.40 3.69
CA GLU A 34 20.91 -11.51 4.60
C GLU A 34 20.05 -11.09 5.81
N PRO A 35 19.63 -12.00 6.71
CA PRO A 35 18.59 -11.70 7.71
C PRO A 35 18.97 -10.69 8.80
N ASN A 36 20.26 -10.36 8.95
CA ASN A 36 20.78 -9.54 10.05
C ASN A 36 21.18 -8.11 9.64
N ASP A 37 21.72 -7.94 8.44
CA ASP A 37 22.14 -6.64 7.91
C ASP A 37 22.02 -6.69 6.39
N ILE A 38 21.04 -5.95 5.85
CA ILE A 38 20.76 -5.88 4.42
C ILE A 38 21.19 -4.51 3.92
N SER A 39 22.07 -4.49 2.93
CA SER A 39 22.43 -3.23 2.26
C SER A 39 21.49 -2.96 1.09
N LEU A 40 20.61 -1.97 1.25
CA LEU A 40 19.67 -1.53 0.22
C LEU A 40 20.05 -0.17 -0.34
N THR A 41 20.06 -0.05 -1.67
CA THR A 41 20.21 1.26 -2.31
C THR A 41 18.89 2.04 -2.25
N ARG A 42 18.96 3.36 -2.46
CA ARG A 42 17.74 4.19 -2.61
C ARG A 42 16.89 3.74 -3.81
N THR A 43 17.54 3.30 -4.89
CA THR A 43 16.88 2.80 -6.09
C THR A 43 16.18 1.47 -5.80
N ASP A 44 16.86 0.54 -5.10
CA ASP A 44 16.28 -0.75 -4.68
C ASP A 44 14.96 -0.51 -3.92
N VAL A 45 14.98 0.40 -2.95
CA VAL A 45 13.80 0.78 -2.13
C VAL A 45 12.71 1.45 -2.98
N ALA A 46 13.09 2.33 -3.91
CA ALA A 46 12.15 3.04 -4.77
C ALA A 46 11.42 2.11 -5.73
N ASP A 47 12.16 1.24 -6.42
CA ASP A 47 11.60 0.27 -7.36
C ASP A 47 10.74 -0.76 -6.64
N PHE A 48 11.16 -1.21 -5.46
CA PHE A 48 10.37 -2.11 -4.64
C PHE A 48 9.02 -1.48 -4.23
N LYS A 49 9.03 -0.24 -3.73
CA LYS A 49 7.80 0.48 -3.39
C LYS A 49 6.87 0.70 -4.58
N LYS A 50 7.45 1.09 -5.73
CA LYS A 50 6.69 1.25 -6.98
C LYS A 50 6.00 -0.07 -7.34
N PHE A 51 6.73 -1.18 -7.30
CA PHE A 51 6.18 -2.51 -7.57
C PHE A 51 5.04 -2.86 -6.61
N LEU A 52 5.22 -2.67 -5.30
CA LEU A 52 4.18 -2.95 -4.31
C LEU A 52 2.91 -2.14 -4.57
N PHE A 53 3.04 -0.85 -4.92
CA PHE A 53 1.90 -0.02 -5.28
C PHE A 53 1.21 -0.51 -6.55
N ILE A 54 1.97 -0.86 -7.60
CA ILE A 54 1.42 -1.40 -8.85
C ILE A 54 0.62 -2.68 -8.57
N MET A 55 1.14 -3.59 -7.75
CA MET A 55 0.44 -4.84 -7.40
C MET A 55 -0.87 -4.56 -6.66
N MET A 56 -0.85 -3.64 -5.70
CA MET A 56 -2.06 -3.19 -4.99
C MET A 56 -3.06 -2.52 -5.94
N TYR A 57 -2.61 -1.66 -6.84
CA TYR A 57 -3.47 -0.90 -7.75
C TYR A 57 -4.09 -1.76 -8.86
N ARG A 58 -3.37 -2.80 -9.30
CA ARG A 58 -3.85 -3.79 -10.27
C ARG A 58 -4.75 -4.86 -9.65
N HIS A 59 -4.83 -4.91 -8.32
CA HIS A 59 -5.68 -5.86 -7.60
C HIS A 59 -7.13 -5.76 -8.07
N GLU A 60 -7.84 -6.88 -8.10
CA GLU A 60 -9.17 -6.97 -8.70
C GLU A 60 -10.16 -5.99 -8.08
N ASN A 61 -10.10 -5.80 -6.76
CA ASN A 61 -10.96 -4.85 -6.07
C ASN A 61 -10.81 -3.42 -6.60
N ARG A 62 -9.58 -2.94 -6.79
CA ARG A 62 -9.32 -1.59 -7.31
C ARG A 62 -9.65 -1.53 -8.80
N ARG A 63 -9.24 -2.52 -9.60
CA ARG A 63 -9.59 -2.59 -11.04
C ARG A 63 -11.11 -2.58 -11.25
N ASN A 64 -11.84 -3.43 -10.54
CA ASN A 64 -13.29 -3.57 -10.68
C ASN A 64 -14.02 -2.30 -10.24
N GLN A 65 -13.46 -1.52 -9.30
CA GLN A 65 -13.97 -0.20 -8.97
C GLN A 65 -14.11 0.71 -10.21
N TYR A 66 -13.09 0.73 -11.07
CA TYR A 66 -13.09 1.49 -12.32
C TYR A 66 -13.92 0.81 -13.42
N TYR A 67 -13.89 -0.52 -13.50
CA TYR A 67 -14.61 -1.25 -14.56
C TYR A 67 -16.13 -1.20 -14.39
N ASP A 68 -16.57 -1.22 -13.13
CA ASP A 68 -17.97 -1.20 -12.72
C ASP A 68 -18.47 0.22 -12.39
N ASP A 69 -17.62 1.25 -12.49
CA ASP A 69 -17.91 2.65 -12.11
C ASP A 69 -18.45 2.80 -10.67
N LYS A 70 -17.85 2.08 -9.72
CA LYS A 70 -18.25 2.03 -8.30
C LYS A 70 -17.48 3.05 -7.47
N PHE A 71 -17.88 4.31 -7.58
CA PHE A 71 -17.29 5.42 -6.82
C PHE A 71 -18.33 6.13 -5.95
N ASP A 72 -17.89 6.66 -4.80
CA ASP A 72 -18.70 7.63 -4.06
C ASP A 72 -18.86 8.92 -4.88
N HIS A 73 -19.83 9.75 -4.48
CA HIS A 73 -20.19 10.96 -5.22
C HIS A 73 -19.01 11.92 -5.43
N ASN A 74 -18.20 12.17 -4.40
CA ASN A 74 -17.10 13.13 -4.47
C ASN A 74 -15.97 12.62 -5.36
N THR A 75 -15.59 11.36 -5.19
CA THR A 75 -14.59 10.72 -6.06
C THR A 75 -15.06 10.70 -7.51
N ARG A 76 -16.35 10.45 -7.76
CA ARG A 76 -16.91 10.47 -9.12
C ARG A 76 -16.83 11.84 -9.76
N LEU A 77 -17.14 12.92 -9.04
CA LEU A 77 -16.98 14.29 -9.52
C LEU A 77 -15.52 14.61 -9.85
N SER A 78 -14.59 14.25 -8.96
CA SER A 78 -13.16 14.44 -9.20
C SER A 78 -12.67 13.68 -10.44
N LEU A 79 -13.13 12.45 -10.65
CA LEU A 79 -12.83 11.67 -11.85
C LEU A 79 -13.36 12.35 -13.11
N GLN A 80 -14.59 12.89 -13.08
CA GLN A 80 -15.16 13.62 -14.23
C GLN A 80 -14.32 14.85 -14.60
N SER A 81 -13.91 15.63 -13.59
CA SER A 81 -13.01 16.77 -13.80
C SER A 81 -11.69 16.33 -14.42
N HIS A 82 -11.06 15.29 -13.87
CA HIS A 82 -9.80 14.76 -14.38
C HIS A 82 -9.94 14.24 -15.83
N MET A 83 -11.01 13.51 -16.13
CA MET A 83 -11.32 13.02 -17.47
C MET A 83 -11.48 14.17 -18.47
N HIS A 84 -12.24 15.20 -18.10
CA HIS A 84 -12.45 16.38 -18.93
C HIS A 84 -11.14 17.12 -19.21
N SER A 85 -10.31 17.37 -18.19
CA SER A 85 -9.03 18.07 -18.34
C SER A 85 -8.00 17.31 -19.18
N ASN A 86 -8.08 15.98 -19.21
CA ASN A 86 -7.13 15.11 -19.90
C ASN A 86 -7.69 14.45 -21.18
N ASN A 87 -8.90 14.83 -21.62
CA ASN A 87 -9.57 14.24 -22.80
C ASN A 87 -9.72 12.72 -22.73
N ILE A 88 -9.97 12.18 -21.54
CA ILE A 88 -10.17 10.74 -21.30
C ILE A 88 -11.67 10.43 -21.39
N ARG A 89 -12.04 9.36 -22.12
CA ARG A 89 -13.44 9.12 -22.49
C ARG A 89 -14.25 8.44 -21.40
N ASN A 90 -13.61 7.57 -20.62
CA ASN A 90 -14.28 6.77 -19.59
C ASN A 90 -13.32 6.47 -18.43
N VAL A 91 -13.88 6.04 -17.29
CA VAL A 91 -13.12 5.74 -16.07
C VAL A 91 -12.17 4.55 -16.24
N ARG A 92 -12.42 3.61 -17.15
CA ARG A 92 -11.50 2.48 -17.41
C ARG A 92 -10.20 2.95 -18.06
N GLU A 93 -10.30 3.90 -18.97
CA GLU A 93 -9.13 4.59 -19.55
C GLU A 93 -8.37 5.37 -18.46
N VAL A 94 -9.06 6.01 -17.50
CA VAL A 94 -8.39 6.66 -16.36
C VAL A 94 -7.57 5.66 -15.56
N TRP A 95 -8.14 4.50 -15.22
CA TRP A 95 -7.41 3.46 -14.49
C TRP A 95 -6.12 3.06 -15.21
N PHE A 96 -6.20 2.89 -16.53
CA PHE A 96 -5.07 2.50 -17.37
C PHE A 96 -4.02 3.59 -17.50
N GLU A 97 -4.41 4.85 -17.77
CA GLU A 97 -3.46 5.96 -17.87
C GLU A 97 -2.78 6.26 -16.52
N ASN A 98 -3.49 6.12 -15.40
CA ASN A 98 -2.89 6.20 -14.06
C ASN A 98 -1.79 5.13 -13.91
N LEU A 99 -2.09 3.86 -14.23
CA LEU A 99 -1.14 2.75 -14.13
C LEU A 99 0.10 2.98 -15.00
N LYS A 100 -0.11 3.41 -16.25
CA LYS A 100 0.95 3.77 -17.19
C LYS A 100 1.85 4.86 -16.61
N TRP A 101 1.25 5.93 -16.10
CA TRP A 101 1.99 7.02 -15.49
C TRP A 101 2.82 6.54 -14.29
N ILE A 102 2.28 5.71 -13.40
CA ILE A 102 3.00 5.17 -12.23
C ILE A 102 4.21 4.32 -12.66
N ILE A 103 4.03 3.46 -13.65
CA ILE A 103 5.09 2.57 -14.16
C ILE A 103 6.24 3.41 -14.72
N GLU A 104 5.91 4.35 -15.60
CA GLU A 104 6.90 5.13 -16.36
C GLU A 104 7.54 6.26 -15.54
N THR A 105 6.89 6.76 -14.50
CA THR A 105 7.38 7.91 -13.71
C THR A 105 8.38 7.50 -12.62
N LEU A 106 9.48 8.24 -12.50
CA LEU A 106 10.43 8.06 -11.41
C LEU A 106 9.82 8.52 -10.07
N ILE A 107 10.16 7.86 -8.97
CA ILE A 107 9.60 8.18 -7.65
C ILE A 107 9.83 9.65 -7.25
N ASP A 108 10.97 10.22 -7.66
CA ASP A 108 11.32 11.61 -7.37
C ASP A 108 10.45 12.61 -8.13
N ASP A 109 10.06 12.27 -9.36
CA ASP A 109 9.16 13.09 -10.17
C ASP A 109 7.72 12.97 -9.66
N ALA A 110 7.28 11.78 -9.27
CA ALA A 110 6.00 11.61 -8.58
C ALA A 110 5.95 12.43 -7.27
N ASN A 111 7.04 12.46 -6.50
CA ASN A 111 7.14 13.28 -5.29
C ASN A 111 7.13 14.79 -5.59
N LYS A 112 7.60 15.24 -6.77
CA LYS A 112 7.46 16.64 -7.19
C LYS A 112 6.00 16.98 -7.46
N GLU A 113 5.26 16.11 -8.15
CA GLU A 113 3.83 16.30 -8.38
C GLU A 113 3.04 16.32 -7.07
N LEU A 114 3.31 15.39 -6.15
CA LEU A 114 2.64 15.37 -4.85
C LEU A 114 2.85 16.67 -4.05
N ARG A 115 4.06 17.25 -4.09
CA ARG A 115 4.34 18.52 -3.42
C ARG A 115 3.47 19.68 -3.94
N LYS A 116 3.09 19.64 -5.22
CA LYS A 116 2.16 20.64 -5.79
C LYS A 116 0.77 20.49 -5.17
N VAL A 117 0.29 19.26 -4.99
CA VAL A 117 -1.00 18.98 -4.32
C VAL A 117 -0.98 19.55 -2.90
N SER A 118 0.08 19.29 -2.13
CA SER A 118 0.21 19.81 -0.75
C SER A 118 0.32 21.34 -0.68
N GLY A 119 0.72 21.99 -1.78
CA GLY A 119 0.81 23.45 -1.87
C GLY A 119 -0.52 24.13 -2.19
N ILE A 120 -1.56 23.36 -2.54
CA ILE A 120 -2.90 23.88 -2.85
C ILE A 120 -3.73 23.93 -1.56
N MET A 121 -4.24 25.12 -1.21
CA MET A 121 -5.08 25.34 -0.03
C MET A 121 -6.53 24.91 -0.30
N GLY A 122 -6.76 23.62 -0.59
CA GLY A 122 -8.11 23.07 -0.66
C GLY A 122 -8.24 21.84 -1.56
N LEU A 123 -8.90 20.81 -1.03
CA LEU A 123 -9.21 19.58 -1.78
C LEU A 123 -9.98 19.88 -3.07
N THR A 124 -10.90 20.85 -3.08
CA THR A 124 -11.69 21.21 -4.26
C THR A 124 -10.83 21.78 -5.40
N GLU A 125 -9.85 22.63 -5.07
CA GLU A 125 -8.93 23.20 -6.05
C GLU A 125 -7.96 22.14 -6.57
N ALA A 126 -7.46 21.27 -5.69
CA ALA A 126 -6.65 20.13 -6.08
C ALA A 126 -7.43 19.18 -7.01
N MET A 127 -8.71 18.92 -6.76
CA MET A 127 -9.55 18.07 -7.60
C MET A 127 -9.83 18.67 -8.99
N SER A 128 -9.67 19.98 -9.16
CA SER A 128 -9.96 20.69 -10.41
C SER A 128 -8.71 20.96 -11.26
N HIS A 129 -7.51 20.71 -10.73
CA HIS A 129 -6.27 20.91 -11.45
C HIS A 129 -6.01 19.79 -12.48
N LYS A 130 -5.36 20.14 -13.60
CA LYS A 130 -4.97 19.19 -14.63
C LYS A 130 -3.72 18.42 -14.21
N TRP A 131 -3.94 17.33 -13.49
CA TRP A 131 -2.88 16.39 -13.11
C TRP A 131 -2.57 15.36 -14.21
N PRO A 132 -1.32 14.86 -14.28
CA PRO A 132 -0.95 13.79 -15.21
C PRO A 132 -1.46 12.40 -14.79
N ILE A 133 -1.93 12.27 -13.55
CA ILE A 133 -2.58 11.10 -12.94
C ILE A 133 -3.76 11.60 -12.10
N HIS A 134 -4.81 10.81 -11.89
CA HIS A 134 -5.91 11.22 -11.00
C HIS A 134 -5.39 11.55 -9.59
N VAL A 135 -5.83 12.69 -9.02
CA VAL A 135 -5.24 13.25 -7.79
C VAL A 135 -5.34 12.33 -6.59
N VAL A 136 -6.42 11.56 -6.47
CA VAL A 136 -6.59 10.58 -5.38
C VAL A 136 -5.53 9.48 -5.49
N GLU A 137 -5.28 8.99 -6.71
CA GLU A 137 -4.26 7.97 -6.94
C GLU A 137 -2.84 8.51 -6.78
N LEU A 138 -2.60 9.79 -7.07
CA LEU A 138 -1.34 10.47 -6.76
C LEU A 138 -1.10 10.54 -5.24
N MET A 139 -2.14 10.82 -4.46
CA MET A 139 -2.07 10.84 -2.99
C MET A 139 -1.83 9.44 -2.43
N ASP A 140 -2.59 8.45 -2.88
CA ASP A 140 -2.42 7.02 -2.50
C ASP A 140 -0.98 6.56 -2.83
N TYR A 141 -0.47 6.87 -4.02
CA TYR A 141 0.92 6.54 -4.38
C TYR A 141 1.92 7.30 -3.50
N GLY A 142 1.64 8.57 -3.22
CA GLY A 142 2.41 9.40 -2.29
C GLY A 142 2.59 8.76 -0.91
N HIS A 143 1.56 8.12 -0.36
CA HIS A 143 1.68 7.42 0.93
C HIS A 143 2.70 6.28 0.89
N VAL A 144 2.76 5.55 -0.23
CA VAL A 144 3.78 4.52 -0.45
C VAL A 144 5.16 5.14 -0.65
N THR A 145 5.31 6.21 -1.43
CA THR A 145 6.61 6.82 -1.68
C THR A 145 7.20 7.47 -0.42
N PHE A 146 6.38 8.12 0.39
CA PHE A 146 6.77 8.80 1.64
C PHE A 146 6.86 7.87 2.86
N SER A 147 6.71 6.55 2.69
CA SER A 147 6.93 5.60 3.78
C SER A 147 8.42 5.35 4.10
N TYR A 148 8.76 4.72 5.21
CA TYR A 148 10.00 3.96 5.36
C TYR A 148 9.68 2.46 5.35
N ILE A 149 10.71 1.65 5.05
CA ILE A 149 10.57 0.19 4.99
C ILE A 149 11.00 -0.40 6.33
N CYS A 150 10.21 -1.31 6.86
CA CYS A 150 10.57 -2.25 7.91
C CYS A 150 10.50 -3.67 7.36
N ILE A 151 11.43 -4.52 7.77
CA ILE A 151 11.39 -5.95 7.47
C ILE A 151 11.07 -6.66 8.78
N TRP A 152 9.93 -7.33 8.81
CA TRP A 152 9.47 -8.12 9.94
C TRP A 152 9.80 -9.57 9.68
N LYS A 153 10.27 -10.25 10.73
CA LYS A 153 10.55 -11.67 10.73
C LYS A 153 9.56 -12.35 11.68
N ALA A 154 8.92 -13.42 11.22
CA ALA A 154 8.06 -14.23 12.06
C ALA A 154 8.87 -14.79 13.24
N GLN A 155 8.22 -14.94 14.39
CA GLN A 155 8.82 -15.60 15.53
C GLN A 155 9.05 -17.08 15.21
N GLU A 156 10.02 -17.71 15.88
CA GLU A 156 10.22 -19.16 15.80
C GLU A 156 8.93 -19.91 16.11
N GLY A 157 8.59 -20.90 15.27
CA GLY A 157 7.35 -21.67 15.36
C GLY A 157 6.10 -20.92 14.88
N SER A 158 6.24 -19.72 14.30
CA SER A 158 5.14 -18.96 13.70
C SER A 158 5.43 -18.64 12.24
N GLU A 159 4.39 -18.35 11.47
CA GLU A 159 4.49 -17.91 10.09
C GLU A 159 3.50 -16.81 9.75
N PHE A 160 3.81 -16.04 8.72
CA PHE A 160 2.88 -15.16 8.05
C PHE A 160 2.06 -15.94 7.03
N ILE A 161 0.75 -15.68 6.99
CA ILE A 161 -0.14 -16.31 6.03
C ILE A 161 -0.14 -15.51 4.73
N LEU A 162 0.19 -16.17 3.63
CA LEU A 162 0.02 -15.64 2.28
C LEU A 162 -1.44 -15.84 1.86
N SER A 163 -2.23 -14.77 1.92
CA SER A 163 -3.59 -14.75 1.37
C SER A 163 -3.61 -14.17 -0.05
N ASP A 164 -4.74 -14.31 -0.71
CA ASP A 164 -5.08 -13.63 -1.96
C ASP A 164 -4.98 -12.10 -1.86
N ASN A 165 -5.19 -11.54 -0.66
CA ASN A 165 -5.08 -10.11 -0.35
C ASN A 165 -3.69 -9.70 0.19
N CYS A 166 -2.63 -10.45 -0.12
CA CYS A 166 -1.27 -10.16 0.37
C CYS A 166 -0.69 -8.81 -0.12
N PHE A 167 -1.31 -8.16 -1.11
CA PHE A 167 -1.00 -6.81 -1.55
C PHE A 167 -2.17 -5.88 -1.23
N GLY A 168 -1.94 -4.91 -0.34
CA GLY A 168 -2.94 -3.89 0.00
C GLY A 168 -3.55 -4.00 1.39
N CYS A 169 -3.12 -4.96 2.21
CA CYS A 169 -3.40 -4.94 3.64
C CYS A 169 -2.80 -3.68 4.27
N TYR A 170 -3.61 -2.93 5.01
CA TYR A 170 -3.17 -1.71 5.69
C TYR A 170 -3.82 -1.56 7.06
N GLU A 171 -3.16 -0.80 7.91
CA GLU A 171 -3.70 -0.32 9.17
C GLU A 171 -3.76 1.21 9.09
N GLY A 172 -4.92 1.81 9.39
CA GLY A 172 -5.13 3.24 9.23
C GLY A 172 -6.47 3.72 9.76
N GLN A 173 -6.71 5.03 9.65
CA GLN A 173 -8.04 5.63 9.84
C GLN A 173 -8.94 5.35 8.63
N SER A 174 -8.35 5.35 7.43
CA SER A 174 -9.00 5.02 6.16
C SER A 174 -7.93 4.62 5.13
N ALA A 175 -8.36 4.15 3.96
CA ALA A 175 -7.45 3.86 2.85
C ALA A 175 -6.63 5.09 2.42
N ALA A 176 -7.20 6.30 2.57
CA ALA A 176 -6.53 7.56 2.28
C ALA A 176 -5.53 7.99 3.37
N PHE A 177 -5.57 7.36 4.55
CA PHE A 177 -4.69 7.68 5.68
C PHE A 177 -4.18 6.39 6.35
N PRO A 178 -3.36 5.59 5.64
CA PRO A 178 -2.76 4.38 6.20
C PRO A 178 -1.55 4.76 7.09
N PHE A 179 -1.51 4.22 8.30
CA PHE A 179 -0.31 4.21 9.16
C PHE A 179 0.73 3.23 8.59
N HIS A 180 0.26 2.03 8.25
CA HIS A 180 1.08 0.91 7.83
C HIS A 180 0.48 0.22 6.62
N HIS A 181 1.31 -0.19 5.67
CA HIS A 181 0.95 -1.23 4.69
C HIS A 181 1.78 -2.48 4.95
N PHE A 182 1.13 -3.64 4.84
CA PHE A 182 1.74 -4.94 5.09
C PHE A 182 1.80 -5.72 3.79
N TYR A 183 2.98 -6.27 3.50
CA TYR A 183 3.25 -7.09 2.34
C TYR A 183 3.98 -8.35 2.78
N VAL A 184 3.26 -9.47 2.84
CA VAL A 184 3.88 -10.75 3.19
C VAL A 184 4.65 -11.25 1.97
N VAL A 185 5.97 -11.38 2.09
CA VAL A 185 6.85 -11.80 0.98
C VAL A 185 7.26 -13.27 1.10
N SER A 186 7.17 -13.85 2.29
CA SER A 186 7.28 -15.29 2.53
C SER A 186 6.65 -15.65 3.88
N PRO A 187 6.45 -16.93 4.20
CA PRO A 187 5.98 -17.35 5.53
C PRO A 187 6.85 -16.82 6.68
N GLN A 188 8.13 -16.56 6.42
CA GLN A 188 9.06 -16.08 7.45
C GLN A 188 9.18 -14.55 7.51
N TYR A 189 8.86 -13.84 6.43
CA TYR A 189 9.13 -12.41 6.32
C TYR A 189 7.96 -11.61 5.75
N ALA A 190 7.71 -10.46 6.37
CA ALA A 190 6.82 -9.43 5.86
C ALA A 190 7.56 -8.11 5.72
N VAL A 191 7.24 -7.37 4.67
CA VAL A 191 7.68 -5.98 4.51
C VAL A 191 6.56 -5.07 4.96
N VAL A 192 6.89 -4.13 5.84
CA VAL A 192 5.95 -3.14 6.36
C VAL A 192 6.39 -1.77 5.88
N LEU A 193 5.51 -1.08 5.15
CA LEU A 193 5.69 0.32 4.80
C LEU A 193 5.05 1.17 5.90
N VAL A 194 5.85 1.95 6.59
CA VAL A 194 5.38 2.83 7.67
C VAL A 194 5.33 4.26 7.17
N ASN A 195 4.17 4.89 7.23
CA ASN A 195 3.97 6.22 6.70
C ASN A 195 4.66 7.28 7.58
N ARG A 196 5.60 8.04 6.98
CA ARG A 196 6.41 9.03 7.71
C ARG A 196 5.61 10.23 8.21
N LEU A 197 4.43 10.50 7.66
CA LEU A 197 3.59 11.60 8.13
C LEU A 197 3.25 11.45 9.62
N TYR A 198 3.13 10.21 10.12
CA TYR A 198 2.83 9.91 11.52
C TYR A 198 4.03 9.99 12.45
N MET A 199 5.23 10.18 11.90
CA MET A 199 6.44 10.47 12.67
C MET A 199 6.67 11.97 12.84
N MET A 200 5.91 12.81 12.14
CA MET A 200 5.96 14.26 12.29
C MET A 200 5.09 14.62 13.50
N ASP A 201 5.73 14.67 14.68
CA ASP A 201 5.07 14.97 15.95
C ASP A 201 4.21 16.25 15.87
N GLY A 202 3.02 16.19 16.46
CA GLY A 202 2.10 17.32 16.67
C GLY A 202 1.07 17.56 15.56
N ALA A 203 1.43 17.50 14.28
CA ALA A 203 0.50 17.88 13.20
C ALA A 203 -0.67 16.90 13.04
N ILE A 204 -0.39 15.60 13.13
CA ILE A 204 -1.42 14.56 12.99
C ILE A 204 -2.18 14.28 14.29
N GLN A 205 -1.52 14.35 15.45
CA GLN A 205 -2.19 14.18 16.73
C GLN A 205 -3.29 15.23 16.93
N ASN A 206 -3.10 16.44 16.39
CA ASN A 206 -4.09 17.51 16.42
C ASN A 206 -5.27 17.31 15.44
N MET A 207 -5.17 16.39 14.48
CA MET A 207 -6.25 16.07 13.52
C MET A 207 -7.28 15.06 14.08
N GLY A 208 -7.10 14.59 15.31
CA GLY A 208 -8.03 13.65 15.95
C GLY A 208 -8.01 12.24 15.36
N PHE A 209 -6.96 11.88 14.62
CA PHE A 209 -6.79 10.50 14.14
C PHE A 209 -6.54 9.55 15.32
N ARG A 210 -7.04 8.32 15.19
CA ARG A 210 -6.76 7.28 16.17
C ARG A 210 -5.26 7.00 16.23
N LYS A 211 -4.84 6.41 17.35
CA LYS A 211 -3.50 5.85 17.50
C LYS A 211 -3.33 4.59 16.65
N SER A 212 -2.12 4.37 16.13
CA SER A 212 -1.78 3.09 15.50
C SER A 212 -1.78 1.98 16.54
N TRP A 213 -2.16 0.78 16.15
CA TRP A 213 -2.01 -0.43 16.95
C TRP A 213 -0.55 -0.90 17.06
N PHE A 214 0.35 -0.26 16.31
CA PHE A 214 1.77 -0.55 16.20
C PHE A 214 2.60 0.71 16.57
N GLU A 215 2.14 1.54 17.51
CA GLU A 215 2.83 2.77 17.93
C GLU A 215 4.30 2.55 18.30
N GLU A 216 4.64 1.39 18.86
CA GLU A 216 6.00 1.00 19.21
C GLU A 216 6.94 0.86 17.99
N PHE A 217 6.40 0.85 16.78
CA PHE A 217 7.16 0.76 15.53
C PHE A 217 7.38 2.12 14.87
N HIS A 218 6.76 3.19 15.35
CA HIS A 218 6.97 4.58 14.89
C HIS A 218 8.31 5.18 15.35
N VAL A 219 9.29 4.35 15.73
CA VAL A 219 10.62 4.80 16.13
C VAL A 219 11.34 5.38 14.92
N ILE A 220 11.75 6.64 15.00
CA ILE A 220 12.60 7.27 13.98
C ILE A 220 13.86 6.43 13.82
N PRO A 221 14.11 5.82 12.63
CA PRO A 221 15.35 5.09 12.41
C PRO A 221 16.52 6.03 12.70
N LYS A 222 17.41 5.65 13.63
CA LYS A 222 18.56 6.48 14.05
C LYS A 222 19.49 6.89 12.89
N TYR A 223 19.31 6.32 11.71
CA TYR A 223 20.13 6.52 10.51
C TYR A 223 19.41 7.26 9.36
N ALA A 224 18.50 8.19 9.67
CA ALA A 224 17.84 9.01 8.65
C ALA A 224 18.78 10.00 7.90
N ARG A 225 20.07 10.10 8.29
CA ARG A 225 21.07 10.93 7.62
C ARG A 225 22.44 10.25 7.64
N HIS A 226 22.69 9.30 6.75
CA HIS A 226 23.94 9.07 6.01
C HIS A 226 23.94 7.67 5.38
N LYS A 227 24.69 7.54 4.27
CA LYS A 227 24.84 6.36 3.41
C LYS A 227 24.88 5.03 4.22
N SER A 228 24.08 4.05 3.77
CA SER A 228 23.81 2.73 4.37
C SER A 228 22.73 2.71 5.47
N LEU A 229 21.61 2.08 5.15
CA LEU A 229 20.57 1.68 6.10
C LEU A 229 21.00 0.33 6.68
N SER A 230 21.27 0.26 7.98
CA SER A 230 21.31 -1.02 8.71
C SER A 230 19.99 -1.20 9.47
N HIS A 231 19.35 -2.35 9.28
CA HIS A 231 18.04 -2.69 9.83
C HIS A 231 18.20 -3.68 10.98
N LYS A 232 17.69 -3.34 12.18
CA LYS A 232 17.52 -4.31 13.27
C LYS A 232 16.09 -4.87 13.24
N SER A 233 15.97 -6.19 13.18
CA SER A 233 14.70 -6.90 13.34
C SER A 233 14.16 -6.72 14.76
N ASN A 234 12.85 -6.49 14.92
CA ASN A 234 12.21 -6.33 16.22
C ASN A 234 11.08 -7.37 16.38
N ALA A 235 11.18 -8.19 17.43
CA ALA A 235 10.27 -9.29 17.76
C ALA A 235 8.89 -8.85 18.33
N ALA A 236 8.51 -7.58 18.18
CA ALA A 236 7.36 -6.99 18.87
C ALA A 236 5.98 -7.40 18.30
N MET A 237 5.94 -8.02 17.12
CA MET A 237 4.71 -8.30 16.36
C MET A 237 3.67 -9.17 17.09
N TYR A 238 4.10 -10.08 17.97
CA TYR A 238 3.16 -10.96 18.68
C TYR A 238 2.41 -10.23 19.82
N ARG A 239 2.97 -9.13 20.36
CA ARG A 239 2.30 -8.38 21.43
C ARG A 239 1.05 -7.68 20.93
N SER A 240 1.07 -7.17 19.70
CA SER A 240 -0.05 -6.42 19.11
C SER A 240 -1.21 -7.35 18.66
N LEU A 241 -0.91 -8.56 18.17
CA LEU A 241 -1.93 -9.59 17.87
C LEU A 241 -2.57 -10.19 19.14
N MET A 242 -1.76 -10.46 20.17
CA MET A 242 -2.25 -10.87 21.49
C MET A 242 -3.07 -9.77 22.17
N PHE A 243 -2.69 -8.51 21.97
CA PHE A 243 -3.47 -7.36 22.43
C PHE A 243 -4.83 -7.32 21.74
N TYR A 244 -4.91 -7.50 20.41
CA TYR A 244 -6.18 -7.58 19.69
C TYR A 244 -7.12 -8.68 20.23
N GLU A 245 -6.62 -9.89 20.46
CA GLU A 245 -7.39 -10.97 21.11
C GLU A 245 -7.86 -10.59 22.52
N LYS A 246 -7.07 -9.82 23.27
CA LYS A 246 -7.36 -9.42 24.65
C LYS A 246 -8.37 -8.27 24.78
N VAL A 247 -8.39 -7.32 23.83
CA VAL A 247 -9.21 -6.09 23.95
C VAL A 247 -10.45 -6.09 23.03
N LYS A 248 -10.61 -7.09 22.14
CA LYS A 248 -11.76 -7.16 21.21
C LYS A 248 -13.12 -7.17 21.92
N ASP A 249 -13.22 -7.77 23.10
CA ASP A 249 -14.48 -7.86 23.85
C ASP A 249 -14.83 -6.54 24.57
N GLU A 250 -13.86 -5.65 24.77
CA GLU A 250 -14.05 -4.32 25.37
C GLU A 250 -14.35 -3.24 24.31
N LEU A 251 -13.85 -3.42 23.08
CA LEU A 251 -13.94 -2.44 22.00
C LEU A 251 -15.22 -2.51 21.16
N PHE A 252 -15.91 -3.66 21.16
CA PHE A 252 -17.16 -3.85 20.40
C PHE A 252 -18.32 -4.17 21.37
N THR A 253 -19.06 -3.13 21.77
CA THR A 253 -20.22 -3.23 22.68
C THR A 253 -21.40 -3.99 22.08
N ASN A 254 -21.44 -4.14 20.76
CA ASN A 254 -22.38 -5.03 20.09
C ASN A 254 -21.78 -6.43 20.04
N LYS A 255 -22.28 -7.32 20.91
CA LYS A 255 -22.08 -8.77 20.83
C LYS A 255 -22.69 -9.32 19.55
N HIS A 256 -22.09 -9.04 18.40
CA HIS A 256 -22.30 -9.88 17.24
C HIS A 256 -21.56 -11.18 17.49
N ASP A 257 -22.31 -12.28 17.46
CA ASP A 257 -21.78 -13.61 17.63
C ASP A 257 -20.90 -13.98 16.43
N TYR A 258 -19.64 -13.54 16.48
CA TYR A 258 -18.63 -13.91 15.51
C TYR A 258 -18.21 -15.38 15.65
N SER A 259 -18.81 -16.18 16.55
CA SER A 259 -18.59 -17.63 16.54
C SER A 259 -19.07 -18.27 15.25
N VAL A 260 -20.10 -17.68 14.61
CA VAL A 260 -20.59 -18.09 13.28
C VAL A 260 -19.59 -17.70 12.20
N LEU A 261 -19.03 -16.48 12.24
CA LEU A 261 -18.02 -16.03 11.28
C LEU A 261 -16.71 -16.81 11.43
N LYS A 262 -16.29 -17.08 12.68
CA LYS A 262 -15.13 -17.90 13.02
C LYS A 262 -15.36 -19.36 12.60
N ARG A 263 -16.54 -19.94 12.86
CA ARG A 263 -16.90 -21.28 12.35
C ARG A 263 -16.93 -21.31 10.83
N GLN A 264 -17.51 -20.32 10.17
CA GLN A 264 -17.56 -20.26 8.70
C GLN A 264 -16.17 -20.09 8.10
N LEU A 265 -15.33 -19.23 8.67
CA LEU A 265 -13.94 -19.07 8.25
C LEU A 265 -13.13 -20.37 8.44
N PHE A 266 -13.30 -21.05 9.58
CA PHE A 266 -12.64 -22.34 9.85
C PHE A 266 -13.21 -23.51 9.04
N VAL A 267 -14.51 -23.49 8.71
CA VAL A 267 -15.14 -24.50 7.84
C VAL A 267 -14.67 -24.30 6.39
N GLU A 268 -14.53 -23.07 5.93
CA GLU A 268 -14.06 -22.79 4.56
C GLU A 268 -12.55 -22.99 4.42
N MET A 269 -11.76 -22.73 5.46
CA MET A 269 -10.34 -23.11 5.54
C MET A 269 -10.11 -24.64 5.61
N ASN A 270 -11.08 -25.41 6.14
CA ASN A 270 -10.99 -26.87 6.20
C ASN A 270 -11.53 -27.57 4.94
N ARG A 271 -12.34 -26.89 4.11
CA ARG A 271 -12.81 -27.43 2.82
C ARG A 271 -11.71 -27.48 1.77
N THR A 272 -10.66 -26.68 1.89
CA THR A 272 -9.50 -26.71 0.99
C THR A 272 -8.49 -27.82 1.29
N HIS A 273 -8.77 -28.70 2.26
CA HIS A 273 -7.92 -29.85 2.60
C HIS A 273 -8.70 -31.19 2.64
N SER A 274 -9.69 -31.39 1.79
CA SER A 274 -10.34 -32.70 1.61
C SER A 274 -10.66 -33.01 0.15
N ALA A 275 -9.61 -33.44 -0.57
CA ALA A 275 -9.53 -34.29 -1.76
C ALA A 275 -8.42 -33.80 -2.69
#